data_AF-A0A2D3WJY2-F1
#
_entry.id   AF-A0A2D3WJY2-F1
#
_cell.length_a   1.000
_cell.length_b   1.000
_cell.length_c   1.000
_cell.angle_alpha   90.00
_cell.angle_beta   90.00
_cell.angle_gamma   90.00
#
_symmetry.space_group_name_H-M   'P 1'
#
loop_
_entity.id
_entity.type
_entity.pdbx_description
1 polymer ?
#
loop_
_entity_poly.entity_id
_entity_poly.type
_entity_poly.pdbx_seq_one_letter_code
_entity_poly.pdbx_strand_id
1 'polypeptide(L)'
;MITANLILTIAGLLFILIVLVALYVWSNKSKTVPETVPTTIETFESLSAIIKNRSSSARELNHAVEMILSHFGTITSHTVGKYKLLLEELCTHPRTDSKLILRFEKTLRTNNPTYAHDIEKSLALGLAQRG
;
A
#
# COMPACT_ATOMS: atom_id res chain seq x y z
N MET A 1 14.11 29.85 -47.94
CA MET A 1 13.91 28.38 -48.01
C MET A 1 14.50 27.65 -46.81
N ILE A 2 15.72 27.98 -46.36
CA ILE A 2 16.38 27.32 -45.21
C ILE A 2 15.61 27.53 -43.89
N THR A 3 15.12 28.75 -43.62
CA THR A 3 14.37 29.08 -42.40
C THR A 3 13.06 28.31 -42.26
N ALA A 4 12.30 28.13 -43.34
CA ALA A 4 11.05 27.35 -43.33
C ALA A 4 11.28 25.86 -43.01
N ASN A 5 12.35 25.26 -43.57
CA ASN A 5 12.71 23.87 -43.28
C ASN A 5 13.22 23.70 -41.84
N LEU A 6 13.90 24.72 -41.29
CA LEU A 6 14.39 24.73 -39.92
C LEU A 6 13.24 24.87 -38.90
N ILE A 7 12.24 25.70 -39.21
CA ILE A 7 11.01 25.81 -38.41
C ILE A 7 10.21 24.50 -38.43
N LEU A 8 10.09 23.87 -39.60
CA LEU A 8 9.34 22.62 -39.75
C LEU A 8 9.99 21.45 -38.98
N THR A 9 11.33 21.38 -38.96
CA THR A 9 12.08 20.36 -38.21
C THR A 9 11.98 20.57 -36.70
N ILE A 10 12.08 21.82 -36.22
CA ILE A 10 11.89 22.14 -34.79
C ILE A 10 10.46 21.85 -34.35
N ALA A 11 9.46 22.22 -35.16
CA ALA A 11 8.05 21.94 -34.87
C ALA A 11 7.77 20.43 -34.80
N GLY A 12 8.34 19.65 -35.73
CA GLY A 12 8.24 18.19 -35.71
C GLY A 12 8.90 17.57 -34.48
N LEU A 13 10.08 18.05 -34.09
CA LEU A 13 10.79 17.57 -32.90
C LEU A 13 9.99 17.83 -31.61
N LEU A 14 9.43 19.04 -31.47
CA LEU A 14 8.59 19.39 -30.33
C LEU A 14 7.33 18.54 -30.27
N PHE A 15 6.69 18.27 -31.42
CA PHE A 15 5.52 17.42 -31.49
C PHE A 15 5.84 15.99 -31.02
N ILE A 16 6.94 15.41 -31.50
CA ILE A 16 7.40 14.08 -31.08
C ILE A 16 7.67 14.05 -29.57
N LEU A 17 8.31 15.10 -29.03
CA LEU A 17 8.61 15.18 -27.60
C LEU A 17 7.34 15.25 -26.75
N ILE A 18 6.35 16.05 -27.16
CA ILE A 18 5.04 16.12 -26.50
C ILE A 18 4.34 14.77 -26.54
N VAL A 19 4.36 14.07 -27.68
CA VAL A 19 3.77 12.73 -27.82
C VAL A 19 4.49 11.72 -26.91
N LEU A 20 5.81 11.77 -26.82
CA LEU A 20 6.57 10.88 -25.91
C LEU A 20 6.23 11.14 -24.44
N VAL A 21 6.13 12.41 -24.03
CA VAL A 21 5.76 12.76 -22.65
C VAL A 21 4.32 12.33 -22.37
N ALA A 22 3.40 12.53 -23.31
CA ALA A 22 2.01 12.08 -23.18
C ALA A 22 1.91 10.55 -23.08
N LEU A 23 2.66 9.81 -23.92
CA LEU A 23 2.74 8.36 -23.85
C LEU A 23 3.37 7.87 -22.54
N TYR A 24 4.41 8.55 -22.05
CA TYR A 24 5.03 8.22 -20.78
C TYR A 24 4.06 8.42 -19.61
N VAL A 25 3.37 9.56 -19.56
CA VAL A 25 2.34 9.84 -18.54
C VAL A 25 1.16 8.87 -18.66
N TRP A 26 0.74 8.50 -19.87
CA TRP A 26 -0.30 7.51 -20.10
C TRP A 26 0.14 6.09 -19.68
N SER A 27 1.37 5.69 -20.00
CA SER A 27 1.91 4.38 -19.64
C SER A 27 2.13 4.25 -18.13
N ASN A 28 2.49 5.37 -17.48
CA ASN A 28 2.64 5.45 -16.03
C ASN A 28 1.30 5.64 -15.28
N LYS A 29 0.21 5.98 -16.00
CA LYS A 29 -1.16 5.92 -15.49
C LYS A 29 -1.59 4.46 -15.46
N SER A 30 -1.00 3.73 -14.52
CA SER A 30 -1.44 2.49 -13.89
C SER A 30 -2.34 1.62 -14.78
N LYS A 31 -1.80 0.46 -15.15
CA LYS A 31 -2.61 -0.77 -15.17
C LYS A 31 -3.31 -0.91 -13.81
N THR A 32 -4.44 -0.24 -13.63
CA THR A 32 -5.56 -0.81 -12.90
C THR A 32 -6.02 -1.95 -13.78
N VAL A 33 -5.33 -3.08 -13.62
CA VAL A 33 -5.91 -4.38 -13.93
C VAL A 33 -7.26 -4.36 -13.21
N PRO A 34 -8.39 -4.47 -13.91
CA PRO A 34 -9.65 -4.78 -13.27
C PRO A 34 -9.44 -6.18 -12.70
N GLU A 35 -9.10 -6.24 -11.42
CA GLU A 35 -8.96 -7.52 -10.73
C GLU A 35 -10.39 -8.06 -10.60
N THR A 36 -10.71 -9.04 -11.43
CA THR A 36 -11.77 -9.99 -11.16
C THR A 36 -11.39 -10.72 -9.88
N VAL A 37 -11.68 -10.13 -8.72
CA VAL A 37 -11.63 -10.84 -7.45
C VAL A 37 -12.91 -11.68 -7.39
N PRO A 38 -12.83 -13.01 -7.46
CA PRO A 38 -13.99 -13.85 -7.25
C PRO A 38 -14.49 -13.60 -5.83
N THR A 39 -15.80 -13.45 -5.72
CA THR A 39 -16.62 -13.23 -4.52
C THR A 39 -16.24 -14.20 -3.39
N THR A 40 -15.12 -13.94 -2.73
CA THR A 40 -14.67 -14.68 -1.55
C THR A 40 -14.77 -13.68 -0.42
N ILE A 41 -15.58 -14.03 0.57
CA ILE A 41 -15.89 -13.22 1.73
C ILE A 41 -14.57 -12.65 2.29
N GLU A 42 -14.37 -11.34 2.14
CA GLU A 42 -13.20 -10.56 2.59
C GLU A 42 -13.17 -10.57 4.12
N THR A 43 -12.79 -11.71 4.69
CA THR A 43 -12.68 -11.89 6.14
C THR A 43 -11.30 -11.41 6.59
N PHE A 44 -11.25 -10.93 7.83
CA PHE A 44 -9.99 -10.55 8.49
C PHE A 44 -8.90 -11.62 8.36
N GLU A 45 -9.27 -12.91 8.32
CA GLU A 45 -8.30 -14.00 8.12
C GLU A 45 -7.69 -14.00 6.71
N SER A 46 -8.49 -13.81 5.67
CA SER A 46 -7.98 -13.74 4.29
C SER A 46 -7.00 -12.57 4.13
N LEU A 47 -7.35 -11.40 4.67
CA LEU A 47 -6.49 -10.21 4.63
C LEU A 47 -5.23 -10.37 5.49
N SER A 48 -5.34 -11.04 6.65
CA SER A 48 -4.17 -11.39 7.46
C SER A 48 -3.25 -12.40 6.77
N ALA A 49 -3.80 -13.30 5.95
CA ALA A 49 -3.01 -14.26 5.17
C ALA A 49 -2.19 -13.57 4.08
N ILE A 50 -2.72 -12.49 3.49
CA ILE A 50 -1.98 -11.64 2.55
C ILE A 50 -0.81 -10.94 3.26
N ILE A 51 -1.02 -10.44 4.48
CA ILE A 51 0.05 -9.80 5.27
C ILE A 51 1.09 -10.81 5.76
N LYS A 52 0.67 -12.03 6.09
CA LYS A 52 1.56 -13.16 6.39
C LYS A 52 2.40 -13.59 5.19
N ASN A 53 1.87 -13.44 3.98
CA ASN A 53 2.53 -13.91 2.78
C ASN A 53 3.69 -12.99 2.41
N ARG A 54 4.93 -13.41 2.73
CA ARG A 54 6.17 -12.69 2.40
C ARG A 54 6.37 -12.41 0.91
N SER A 55 5.65 -13.10 0.02
CA SER A 55 5.72 -12.92 -1.43
C SER A 55 4.77 -11.84 -1.95
N SER A 56 3.87 -11.30 -1.11
CA SER A 56 2.90 -10.29 -1.52
C SER A 56 3.56 -9.01 -2.00
N SER A 57 2.91 -8.37 -2.96
CA SER A 57 3.39 -7.10 -3.52
C SER A 57 3.14 -5.96 -2.52
N ALA A 58 3.94 -4.89 -2.59
CA ALA A 58 3.73 -3.72 -1.72
C ALA A 58 2.34 -3.09 -1.95
N ARG A 59 1.76 -3.24 -3.16
CA ARG A 59 0.43 -2.75 -3.51
C ARG A 59 -0.67 -3.58 -2.85
N GLU A 60 -0.56 -4.92 -2.90
CA GLU A 60 -1.47 -5.83 -2.19
C GLU A 60 -1.40 -5.62 -0.68
N LEU A 61 -0.19 -5.41 -0.13
CA LEU A 61 -0.01 -5.18 1.30
C LEU A 61 -0.69 -3.89 1.76
N ASN A 62 -0.53 -2.79 1.00
CA ASN A 62 -1.21 -1.53 1.27
C ASN A 62 -2.73 -1.69 1.19
N HIS A 63 -3.22 -2.38 0.15
CA HIS A 63 -4.65 -2.63 -0.04
C HIS A 63 -5.23 -3.46 1.11
N ALA A 64 -4.55 -4.54 1.51
CA ALA A 64 -4.98 -5.39 2.59
C ALA A 64 -5.04 -4.65 3.93
N VAL A 65 -4.03 -3.83 4.22
CA VAL A 65 -3.99 -2.99 5.42
C VAL A 65 -5.11 -1.95 5.41
N GLU A 66 -5.38 -1.32 4.27
CA GLU A 66 -6.46 -0.34 4.15
C GLU A 66 -7.85 -0.98 4.32
N MET A 67 -8.07 -2.17 3.74
CA MET A 67 -9.29 -2.97 3.93
C MET A 67 -9.48 -3.43 5.37
N ILE A 68 -8.40 -3.84 6.06
CA ILE A 68 -8.45 -4.19 7.48
C ILE A 68 -8.83 -2.97 8.32
N LEU A 69 -8.24 -1.80 8.04
CA LEU A 69 -8.54 -0.58 8.79
C LEU A 69 -9.97 -0.07 8.53
N SER A 70 -10.46 -0.17 7.28
CA SER A 70 -11.78 0.35 6.90
C SER A 70 -12.91 -0.53 7.42
N HIS A 71 -12.78 -1.85 7.32
CA HIS A 71 -13.86 -2.79 7.69
C HIS A 71 -13.70 -3.41 9.08
N PHE A 72 -12.47 -3.58 9.56
CA PHE A 72 -12.17 -4.25 10.83
C PHE A 72 -11.45 -3.35 11.84
N GLY A 73 -11.40 -2.04 11.57
CA GLY A 73 -10.68 -1.06 12.40
C GLY A 73 -11.18 -0.93 13.85
N THR A 74 -12.27 -1.60 14.23
CA THR A 74 -12.77 -1.68 15.60
C THR A 74 -12.26 -2.95 16.28
N ILE A 75 -11.40 -2.79 17.29
CA ILE A 75 -10.79 -3.88 18.04
C ILE A 75 -11.67 -4.23 19.24
N THR A 76 -11.89 -5.53 19.44
CA THR A 76 -12.48 -6.08 20.67
C THR A 76 -11.42 -6.85 21.45
N SER A 77 -11.66 -7.11 22.74
CA SER A 77 -10.71 -7.82 23.62
C SER A 77 -10.24 -9.16 23.05
N HIS A 78 -11.07 -9.84 22.26
CA HIS A 78 -10.72 -11.11 21.61
C HIS A 78 -9.90 -10.95 20.32
N THR A 79 -9.98 -9.79 19.64
CA THR A 79 -9.27 -9.55 18.37
C THR A 79 -7.95 -8.80 18.55
N VAL A 80 -7.74 -8.14 19.70
CA VAL A 80 -6.50 -7.38 19.99
C VAL A 80 -5.24 -8.23 19.84
N GLY A 81 -5.29 -9.50 20.26
CA GLY A 81 -4.16 -10.44 20.10
C GLY A 81 -3.82 -10.72 18.63
N LYS A 82 -4.84 -10.85 17.77
CA LYS A 82 -4.63 -11.04 16.33
C LYS A 82 -4.01 -9.79 15.69
N TYR A 83 -4.43 -8.60 16.11
CA TYR A 83 -3.88 -7.33 15.63
C TYR A 83 -2.42 -7.12 16.04
N LYS A 84 -2.04 -7.51 17.26
CA LYS A 84 -0.64 -7.48 17.72
C LYS A 84 0.26 -8.35 16.83
N LEU A 85 -0.13 -9.61 16.62
CA LEU A 85 0.61 -10.54 15.77
C LEU A 85 0.71 -10.01 14.33
N LEU A 86 -0.39 -9.49 13.79
CA LEU A 86 -0.42 -8.94 12.44
C LEU A 86 0.48 -7.69 12.32
N LEU A 87 0.54 -6.85 13.36
CA LEU A 87 1.45 -5.70 13.40
C LEU A 87 2.92 -6.12 13.44
N GLU A 88 3.25 -7.15 14.24
CA GLU A 88 4.60 -7.74 14.31
C GLU A 88 5.01 -8.36 12.95
N GLU A 89 4.11 -9.11 12.32
CA GLU A 89 4.31 -9.67 10.98
C GLU A 89 4.48 -8.58 9.92
N LEU A 90 3.66 -7.53 9.98
CA LEU A 90 3.77 -6.38 9.09
C LEU A 90 5.13 -5.69 9.24
N CYS A 91 5.65 -5.58 10.48
CA CYS A 91 6.97 -5.01 10.74
C CYS A 91 8.12 -5.86 10.17
N THR A 92 8.02 -7.19 10.27
CA THR A 92 9.05 -8.13 9.80
C THR A 92 8.95 -8.46 8.30
N HIS A 93 7.90 -7.98 7.63
CA HIS A 93 7.67 -8.26 6.22
C HIS A 93 8.62 -7.46 5.30
N PRO A 94 9.28 -8.10 4.32
CA PRO A 94 10.42 -7.54 3.58
C PRO A 94 10.05 -6.39 2.64
N ARG A 95 8.78 -6.31 2.21
CA ARG A 95 8.28 -5.26 1.30
C ARG A 95 7.42 -4.21 2.01
N THR A 96 7.53 -4.11 3.33
CA THR A 96 6.77 -3.14 4.12
C THR A 96 7.54 -1.86 4.33
N ASP A 97 6.89 -0.74 4.01
CA ASP A 97 7.38 0.61 4.30
C ASP A 97 7.11 1.01 5.75
N SER A 98 8.06 1.69 6.39
CA SER A 98 7.86 2.26 7.74
C SER A 98 6.67 3.21 7.80
N LYS A 99 6.37 3.92 6.69
CA LYS A 99 5.20 4.78 6.58
C LYS A 99 3.87 4.02 6.67
N LEU A 100 3.84 2.81 6.10
CA LEU A 100 2.66 1.93 6.12
C LEU A 100 2.41 1.42 7.54
N ILE A 101 3.47 0.96 8.22
CA ILE A 101 3.42 0.52 9.62
C ILE A 101 2.91 1.67 10.52
N LEU A 102 3.49 2.86 10.37
CA LEU A 102 3.10 4.03 11.17
C LEU A 102 1.66 4.45 10.91
N ARG A 103 1.20 4.41 9.66
CA ARG A 103 -0.20 4.71 9.30
C ARG A 103 -1.13 3.69 9.93
N PHE A 104 -0.78 2.41 9.89
CA PHE A 104 -1.58 1.34 10.48
C PHE A 104 -1.69 1.48 12.00
N GLU A 105 -0.58 1.65 12.72
CA GLU A 105 -0.59 1.91 14.17
C GLU A 105 -1.43 3.14 14.53
N LYS A 106 -1.16 4.28 13.87
CA LYS A 106 -1.86 5.52 14.15
C LYS A 106 -3.37 5.38 13.95
N THR A 107 -3.79 4.67 12.91
CA THR A 107 -5.20 4.47 12.59
C THR A 107 -5.86 3.54 13.60
N LEU A 108 -5.21 2.43 13.97
CA LEU A 108 -5.71 1.52 15.01
C LEU A 108 -5.83 2.22 16.38
N ARG A 109 -4.85 3.05 16.75
CA ARG A 109 -4.85 3.82 17.99
C ARG A 109 -5.94 4.89 18.00
N THR A 110 -6.16 5.56 16.87
CA THR A 110 -7.22 6.57 16.73
C THR A 110 -8.61 5.94 16.88
N ASN A 111 -8.81 4.78 16.27
CA ASN A 111 -10.08 4.07 16.34
C ASN A 111 -10.31 3.38 17.69
N ASN A 112 -9.23 3.03 18.42
CA ASN A 112 -9.31 2.24 19.65
C ASN A 112 -8.36 2.79 20.73
N PRO A 113 -8.67 3.94 21.34
CA PRO A 113 -7.82 4.55 22.36
C PRO A 113 -7.60 3.64 23.58
N THR A 114 -8.57 2.78 23.90
CA THR A 114 -8.50 1.81 25.00
C THR A 114 -7.36 0.80 24.86
N TYR A 115 -6.99 0.43 23.64
CA TYR A 115 -5.94 -0.56 23.36
C TYR A 115 -4.64 0.08 22.84
N ALA A 116 -4.51 1.41 22.92
CA ALA A 116 -3.36 2.16 22.42
C ALA A 116 -2.02 1.62 22.96
N HIS A 117 -1.95 1.38 24.28
CA HIS A 117 -0.73 0.90 24.93
C HIS A 117 -0.30 -0.48 24.42
N ASP A 118 -1.28 -1.35 24.18
CA ASP A 118 -1.07 -2.70 23.69
C ASP A 118 -0.56 -2.72 22.23
N ILE A 119 -1.08 -1.80 21.40
CA ILE A 119 -0.68 -1.62 20.00
C ILE A 119 0.76 -1.09 19.93
N GLU A 120 1.07 -0.05 20.71
CA GLU A 120 2.42 0.53 20.78
C GLU A 120 3.45 -0.50 21.24
N LYS A 121 3.09 -1.35 22.21
CA LYS A 121 3.95 -2.44 22.67
C LYS A 121 4.23 -3.46 21.57
N SER A 122 3.22 -3.90 20.81
CA SER A 122 3.44 -4.81 19.67
C SER A 122 4.24 -4.15 18.55
N LEU A 123 4.09 -2.85 18.33
CA LEU A 123 4.89 -2.13 17.34
C LEU A 123 6.36 -2.13 17.74
N ALA A 124 6.66 -1.83 19.00
CA ALA A 124 8.01 -1.83 19.53
C ALA A 124 8.64 -3.23 19.42
N LEU A 125 7.89 -4.30 19.72
CA LEU A 125 8.35 -5.68 19.56
C LEU A 125 8.63 -6.04 18.10
N GLY A 126 7.72 -5.70 17.18
CA GLY A 126 7.91 -5.95 15.75
C GLY A 126 9.08 -5.19 15.14
N LEU A 127 9.30 -3.93 15.56
CA LEU A 127 10.46 -3.14 15.15
C LEU A 127 11.76 -3.69 15.74
N ALA A 128 11.76 -4.14 16.99
CA ALA A 128 12.92 -4.76 17.63
C ALA A 128 13.29 -6.13 17.01
N GLN A 129 12.36 -6.84 16.37
CA GLN A 129 12.65 -8.05 15.61
C GLN A 129 13.19 -7.77 14.19
N ARG A 130 12.94 -6.57 13.66
CA ARG A 130 13.38 -6.14 12.33
C ARG A 130 14.82 -5.63 12.31
N GLY A 131 15.29 -5.06 13.43
CA GLY A 131 16.65 -4.52 13.62
C GLY A 131 17.51 -5.42 14.49
#